data_AF-S7P5Q2-F1
#
_entry.id   AF-S7P5Q2-F1
#
_cell.length_a   1.000
_cell.length_b   1.000
_cell.length_c   1.000
_cell.angle_alpha   90.00
_cell.angle_beta   90.00
_cell.angle_gamma   90.00
#
_symmetry.space_group_name_H-M   'P 1'
#
loop_
_entity.id
_entity.type
_entity.pdbx_description
1 polymer ?
#
loop_
_entity_poly.entity_id
_entity_poly.type
_entity_poly.pdbx_seq_one_letter_code
_entity_poly.pdbx_strand_id
1 'polypeptide(L)'
;MILPTALALTQQTDPPQFIPEAAPNKPSKGGVIFVVDSNDRERISEAQEELTRLLMEYELMDAVLLVFANKQDVPNAMSTAEITDKLGLQSVRRRNWHIQATSATSGDGLYKGLDWLSNQLKNQK
;
A
#
# COMPACT_ATOMS: atom_id res chain seq x y z
N MET A 1 -33.30 -15.42 -65.15
CA MET A 1 -33.80 -16.23 -64.03
C MET A 1 -32.68 -16.30 -63.00
N ILE A 2 -32.89 -15.64 -61.84
CA ILE A 2 -32.17 -15.77 -60.55
C ILE A 2 -30.72 -15.23 -60.47
N LEU A 3 -30.57 -14.03 -59.89
CA LEU A 3 -29.48 -13.55 -59.00
C LEU A 3 -29.69 -14.17 -57.59
N PRO A 4 -28.73 -14.26 -56.61
CA PRO A 4 -27.85 -13.16 -56.13
C PRO A 4 -26.44 -13.52 -55.53
N THR A 5 -25.44 -12.62 -55.63
CA THR A 5 -24.80 -11.78 -54.58
C THR A 5 -23.58 -12.34 -53.80
N ALA A 6 -22.43 -11.65 -53.94
CA ALA A 6 -21.61 -11.16 -52.82
C ALA A 6 -20.72 -9.98 -53.27
N LEU A 7 -20.68 -8.95 -52.43
CA LEU A 7 -20.25 -7.56 -52.66
C LEU A 7 -18.74 -7.34 -52.36
N ALA A 8 -18.17 -6.37 -53.07
CA ALA A 8 -16.80 -5.82 -53.10
C ALA A 8 -16.12 -5.55 -51.73
N LEU A 9 -14.83 -5.90 -51.58
CA LEU A 9 -13.61 -5.05 -51.58
C LEU A 9 -13.61 -3.85 -50.61
N THR A 10 -12.64 -3.82 -49.69
CA THR A 10 -11.63 -2.74 -49.60
C THR A 10 -10.38 -3.23 -48.85
N GLN A 11 -9.21 -2.98 -49.43
CA GLN A 11 -7.98 -2.84 -48.64
C GLN A 11 -8.06 -1.51 -47.91
N GLN A 12 -7.78 -1.50 -46.61
CA GLN A 12 -7.56 -0.28 -45.84
C GLN A 12 -6.29 -0.50 -45.02
N THR A 13 -5.29 0.35 -45.27
CA THR A 13 -4.06 0.45 -44.48
C THR A 13 -4.44 0.64 -43.02
N ASP A 14 -3.98 -0.27 -42.15
CA ASP A 14 -4.14 -0.10 -40.71
C ASP A 14 -3.61 1.29 -40.33
N PRO A 15 -4.38 2.11 -39.59
CA PRO A 15 -3.85 3.35 -39.04
C PRO A 15 -2.67 3.03 -38.11
N PRO A 16 -1.69 3.94 -37.96
CA PRO A 16 -0.62 3.75 -36.99
C PRO A 16 -1.25 3.49 -35.63
N GLN A 17 -1.00 2.31 -35.06
CA GLN A 17 -1.37 2.05 -33.69
C GLN A 17 -0.63 3.06 -32.84
N PHE A 18 -1.35 4.06 -32.34
CA PHE A 18 -0.92 4.83 -31.19
C PHE A 18 -0.61 3.79 -30.11
N ILE A 19 0.68 3.51 -29.92
CA ILE A 19 1.14 2.94 -28.66
C ILE A 19 0.71 4.02 -27.65
N PRO A 20 -0.25 3.76 -26.76
CA PRO A 20 -0.55 4.74 -25.73
C PRO A 20 0.77 4.93 -25.00
N GLU A 21 1.31 6.15 -25.05
CA GLU A 21 2.33 6.59 -24.12
C GLU A 21 1.87 6.08 -22.75
N ALA A 22 2.71 5.23 -22.13
CA ALA A 22 2.36 4.44 -20.96
C ALA A 22 1.41 5.25 -20.07
N ALA A 23 0.18 4.76 -19.91
CA ALA A 23 -0.87 5.48 -19.18
C ALA A 23 -0.23 6.10 -17.93
N PRO A 24 -0.42 7.41 -17.67
CA PRO A 24 0.32 8.17 -16.66
C PRO A 24 0.41 7.31 -15.41
N ASN A 25 1.63 6.91 -15.01
CA ASN A 25 1.92 5.89 -14.00
C ASN A 25 0.77 5.77 -13.02
N LYS A 26 -0.18 4.88 -13.31
CA LYS A 26 -1.36 4.74 -12.46
C LYS A 26 -0.79 4.29 -11.12
N PRO A 27 -0.99 5.03 -10.02
CA PRO A 27 -0.42 4.65 -8.74
C PRO A 27 -0.82 3.20 -8.48
N SER A 28 0.20 2.36 -8.30
CA SER A 28 -0.02 0.94 -8.10
C SER A 28 -0.78 0.77 -6.79
N LYS A 29 -1.93 0.10 -6.82
CA LYS A 29 -2.66 -0.27 -5.62
C LYS A 29 -1.82 -1.28 -4.84
N GLY A 30 -1.03 -0.76 -3.89
CA GLY A 30 -0.02 -1.51 -3.15
C GLY A 30 -0.24 -1.47 -1.64
N GLY A 31 0.63 -2.15 -0.92
CA GLY A 31 0.70 -2.09 0.54
C GLY A 31 2.07 -1.58 0.97
N VAL A 32 2.09 -0.70 1.96
CA VAL A 32 3.29 -0.27 2.68
C VAL A 32 3.28 -0.99 4.02
N ILE A 33 4.39 -1.65 4.34
CA ILE A 33 4.65 -2.17 5.68
C ILE A 33 5.72 -1.28 6.31
N PHE A 34 5.38 -0.59 7.39
CA PHE A 34 6.30 0.24 8.15
C PHE A 34 6.57 -0.42 9.50
N VAL A 35 7.83 -0.68 9.82
CA VAL A 35 8.21 -1.40 11.05
C VAL A 35 8.87 -0.44 12.02
N VAL A 36 8.31 -0.35 13.22
CA VAL A 36 8.84 0.47 14.31
C VAL A 36 9.47 -0.43 15.36
N ASP A 37 10.69 -0.11 15.76
CA ASP A 37 11.29 -0.67 16.96
C ASP A 37 10.62 -0.05 18.19
N SER A 38 9.75 -0.81 18.86
CA SER A 38 8.97 -0.30 19.99
C SER A 38 9.82 0.01 21.21
N ASN A 39 11.04 -0.50 21.29
CA ASN A 39 11.96 -0.22 22.39
C ASN A 39 12.81 1.04 22.14
N ASP A 40 12.84 1.54 20.91
CA ASP A 40 13.62 2.70 20.53
C ASP A 40 12.79 3.99 20.62
N ARG A 41 12.64 4.45 21.86
CA ARG A 41 11.85 5.64 22.19
C ARG A 41 12.50 6.94 21.68
N GLU A 42 13.81 6.95 21.47
CA GLU A 42 14.57 8.12 21.05
C GLU A 42 14.38 8.39 19.55
N ARG A 43 14.33 7.34 18.73
CA ARG A 43 14.18 7.47 17.26
C ARG A 43 12.74 7.50 16.76
N ILE A 44 11.74 7.49 17.65
CA ILE A 44 10.34 7.49 17.23
C ILE A 44 9.92 8.79 16.50
N SER A 45 10.56 9.92 16.83
CA SER A 45 10.34 11.19 16.12
C SER A 45 10.90 11.11 14.69
N GLU A 46 12.09 10.54 14.51
CA GLU A 46 12.67 10.28 13.18
C GLU A 46 11.76 9.34 12.36
N ALA A 47 11.23 8.29 13.00
CA ALA A 47 10.29 7.38 12.35
C ALA A 47 8.98 8.08 11.92
N GLN A 48 8.50 9.07 12.68
CA GLN A 48 7.33 9.87 12.32
C GLN A 48 7.62 10.78 11.11
N GLU A 49 8.79 11.40 11.06
CA GLU A 49 9.21 12.20 9.91
C GLU A 49 9.36 11.35 8.64
N GLU A 50 10.01 10.19 8.74
CA GLU A 50 10.20 9.27 7.62
C GLU A 50 8.88 8.68 7.14
N LEU A 51 7.99 8.28 8.05
CA LEU A 51 6.64 7.86 7.67
C LEU A 51 5.93 8.99 6.93
N THR A 52 5.97 10.21 7.46
CA THR A 52 5.31 11.37 6.83
C THR A 52 5.83 11.61 5.41
N ARG A 53 7.16 11.58 5.20
CA ARG A 53 7.77 11.70 3.86
C ARG A 53 7.30 10.60 2.93
N LEU A 54 7.34 9.35 3.40
CA LEU A 54 6.91 8.18 2.62
C LEU A 54 5.43 8.28 2.22
N LEU A 55 4.54 8.75 3.10
CA LEU A 55 3.12 8.89 2.77
C LEU A 55 2.84 10.02 1.76
N MET A 56 3.77 10.98 1.58
CA MET A 56 3.67 12.07 0.60
C MET A 56 4.08 11.66 -0.82
N GLU A 57 4.75 10.53 -1.00
CA GLU A 57 5.15 10.02 -2.31
C GLU A 57 3.93 9.72 -3.19
N TYR A 58 3.93 10.25 -4.41
CA TYR A 58 2.80 10.13 -5.35
C TYR A 58 2.46 8.66 -5.65
N GLU A 59 3.49 7.82 -5.78
CA GLU A 59 3.34 6.37 -6.05
C GLU A 59 2.63 5.63 -4.91
N LEU A 60 2.65 6.18 -3.70
CA LEU A 60 2.08 5.57 -2.50
C LEU A 60 0.75 6.20 -2.10
N MET A 61 0.22 7.18 -2.85
CA MET A 61 -0.98 7.94 -2.49
C MET A 61 -2.14 7.03 -2.05
N ASP A 62 -2.38 5.95 -2.80
CA ASP A 62 -3.48 4.99 -2.60
C ASP A 62 -3.08 3.71 -1.84
N ALA A 63 -1.81 3.59 -1.42
CA ALA A 63 -1.31 2.38 -0.77
C ALA A 63 -1.91 2.17 0.63
N VAL A 64 -2.24 0.93 0.99
CA VAL A 64 -2.67 0.58 2.37
C VAL A 64 -1.45 0.59 3.29
N LEU A 65 -1.57 1.16 4.48
CA LEU A 65 -0.46 1.20 5.46
C LEU A 65 -0.66 0.15 6.57
N LEU A 66 0.28 -0.78 6.71
CA LEU A 66 0.41 -1.61 7.90
C LEU A 66 1.62 -1.15 8.70
N VAL A 67 1.41 -0.80 9.97
CA VAL A 67 2.48 -0.50 10.92
C VAL A 67 2.70 -1.70 11.83
N PHE A 68 3.91 -2.22 11.88
CA PHE A 68 4.30 -3.18 12.89
C PHE A 68 4.99 -2.48 14.05
N ALA A 69 4.38 -2.56 15.23
CA ALA A 69 5.04 -2.22 16.50
C ALA A 69 5.86 -3.45 16.92
N ASN A 70 7.12 -3.51 16.50
CA ASN A 70 8.00 -4.66 16.69
C ASN A 70 8.76 -4.59 18.01
N LYS A 71 9.28 -5.74 18.48
CA LYS A 71 9.93 -5.93 19.79
C LYS A 71 8.99 -5.76 20.99
N GLN A 72 7.75 -6.23 20.88
CA GLN A 72 6.82 -6.22 22.02
C GLN A 72 7.18 -7.23 23.12
N ASP A 73 8.17 -8.09 22.86
CA ASP A 73 8.71 -9.08 23.79
C ASP A 73 9.73 -8.51 24.79
N VAL A 74 10.22 -7.27 24.60
CA VAL A 74 11.22 -6.66 25.48
C VAL A 74 10.57 -5.69 26.49
N PRO A 75 11.17 -5.52 27.68
CA PRO A 75 10.64 -4.56 28.67
C PRO A 75 10.68 -3.13 28.13
N ASN A 76 9.77 -2.29 28.60
CA ASN A 76 9.64 -0.86 28.24
C ASN A 76 9.28 -0.57 26.77
N ALA A 77 8.93 -1.60 25.98
CA ALA A 77 8.37 -1.43 24.65
C ALA A 77 7.17 -0.48 24.68
N MET A 78 7.14 0.48 23.76
CA MET A 78 6.00 1.36 23.54
C MET A 78 4.78 0.54 23.13
N SER A 79 3.62 0.83 23.72
CA SER A 79 2.36 0.20 23.30
C SER A 79 1.97 0.64 21.89
N THR A 80 1.10 -0.11 21.23
CA THR A 80 0.54 0.30 19.93
C THR A 80 -0.20 1.63 20.02
N ALA A 81 -0.88 1.92 21.14
CA ALA A 81 -1.51 3.22 21.38
C ALA A 81 -0.46 4.35 21.43
N GLU A 82 0.63 4.15 22.18
CA GLU A 82 1.70 5.13 22.29
C GLU A 82 2.38 5.40 20.92
N ILE A 83 2.65 4.35 20.15
CA ILE A 83 3.21 4.48 18.79
C ILE A 83 2.22 5.17 17.85
N THR A 84 0.92 4.86 17.96
CA THR A 84 -0.14 5.50 17.16
C THR A 84 -0.15 7.02 17.36
N ASP A 85 -0.03 7.45 18.61
CA ASP A 85 0.00 8.88 18.97
C ASP A 85 1.30 9.53 18.49
N LYS A 86 2.46 8.90 18.76
CA LYS A 86 3.78 9.45 18.40
C LYS A 86 4.00 9.54 16.88
N LEU A 87 3.49 8.59 16.11
CA LEU A 87 3.52 8.64 14.64
C LEU A 87 2.43 9.54 14.04
N GLY A 88 1.48 10.01 14.84
CA GLY A 88 0.36 10.83 14.36
C GLY A 88 -0.57 10.09 13.39
N LEU A 89 -0.72 8.76 13.53
CA LEU A 89 -1.55 7.96 12.61
C LEU A 89 -3.01 8.40 12.62
N GLN A 90 -3.48 8.98 13.72
CA GLN A 90 -4.82 9.56 13.80
C GLN A 90 -5.04 10.70 12.80
N SER A 91 -3.99 11.37 12.33
CA SER A 91 -4.10 12.41 11.31
C SER A 91 -4.18 11.84 9.88
N VAL A 92 -3.91 10.55 9.69
CA VAL A 92 -3.99 9.86 8.40
C VAL A 92 -5.45 9.53 8.10
N ARG A 93 -6.14 10.42 7.37
CA ARG A 93 -7.59 10.31 7.06
C ARG A 93 -7.91 9.69 5.70
N ARG A 94 -7.04 9.86 4.71
CA ARG A 94 -7.30 9.47 3.31
C ARG A 94 -6.82 8.07 2.95
N ARG A 95 -6.29 7.33 3.92
CA ARG A 95 -5.63 6.04 3.71
C ARG A 95 -6.07 5.06 4.78
N ASN A 96 -6.34 3.82 4.37
CA ASN A 96 -6.57 2.73 5.32
C ASN A 96 -5.24 2.38 5.99
N TRP A 97 -5.24 2.36 7.31
CA TRP A 97 -4.09 1.95 8.09
C TRP A 97 -4.47 1.02 9.24
N HIS A 98 -3.50 0.22 9.67
CA HIS A 98 -3.60 -0.60 10.86
C HIS A 98 -2.25 -0.69 11.55
N ILE A 99 -2.28 -0.81 12.88
CA ILE A 99 -1.09 -1.08 13.67
C ILE A 99 -1.24 -2.43 14.37
N GLN A 100 -0.20 -3.24 14.29
CA GLN A 100 -0.16 -4.57 14.87
C GLN A 100 1.06 -4.71 15.78
N ALA A 101 0.82 -5.07 17.04
CA ALA A 101 1.86 -5.48 17.99
C ALA A 101 2.56 -6.74 17.48
N THR A 102 3.89 -6.77 17.49
CA THR A 102 4.67 -7.89 16.95
C THR A 102 5.94 -8.18 17.72
N SER A 103 6.37 -9.43 17.65
CA SER A 103 7.73 -9.85 17.94
C SER A 103 8.27 -10.61 16.73
N ALA A 104 9.26 -10.04 16.05
CA ALA A 104 9.88 -10.68 14.90
C ALA A 104 10.65 -11.96 15.25
N THR A 105 11.07 -12.13 16.51
CA THR A 105 11.86 -13.28 16.96
C THR A 105 10.99 -14.50 17.24
N SER A 106 9.82 -14.32 17.84
CA SER A 106 8.83 -15.40 18.04
C SER A 106 7.89 -15.57 16.84
N GLY A 107 7.73 -14.52 16.03
CA GLY A 107 6.75 -14.45 14.94
C GLY A 107 5.36 -13.99 15.39
N ASP A 108 5.19 -13.65 16.67
CA ASP A 108 3.90 -13.23 17.21
C ASP A 108 3.38 -11.98 16.50
N GLY A 109 2.09 -12.00 16.16
CA GLY A 109 1.39 -10.89 15.52
C GLY A 109 1.66 -10.71 14.02
N LEU A 110 2.72 -11.31 13.46
CA LEU A 110 3.06 -11.16 12.04
C LEU A 110 1.94 -11.63 11.12
N TYR A 111 1.45 -12.86 11.35
CA TYR A 111 0.37 -13.43 10.53
C TYR A 111 -0.89 -12.57 10.58
N LYS A 112 -1.28 -12.09 11.77
CA LYS A 112 -2.47 -11.26 11.95
C LYS A 112 -2.38 -9.94 11.18
N GLY A 113 -1.21 -9.27 11.22
CA GLY A 113 -1.00 -8.04 10.47
C GLY A 113 -1.01 -8.26 8.95
N LEU A 114 -0.36 -9.34 8.49
CA LEU A 114 -0.32 -9.69 7.07
C LEU A 114 -1.68 -10.16 6.54
N ASP A 115 -2.46 -10.87 7.33
CA ASP A 115 -3.84 -11.24 6.98
C ASP A 115 -4.72 -10.00 6.83
N TRP A 116 -4.63 -9.05 7.77
CA TRP A 116 -5.32 -7.77 7.65
C TRP A 116 -4.94 -7.04 6.35
N LEU A 117 -3.63 -6.93 6.06
CA LEU A 117 -3.15 -6.25 4.85
C LEU A 117 -3.65 -6.97 3.59
N SER A 118 -3.56 -8.30 3.54
CA SER A 118 -4.07 -9.11 2.42
C SER A 118 -5.55 -8.85 2.16
N ASN A 119 -6.35 -8.79 3.23
CA ASN A 119 -7.79 -8.52 3.13
C ASN A 119 -8.08 -7.09 2.67
N GLN A 120 -7.31 -6.09 3.11
CA GLN A 120 -7.44 -4.72 2.60
C GLN A 120 -7.12 -4.62 1.11
N LEU A 121 -6.04 -5.26 0.66
CA LEU A 121 -5.62 -5.21 -0.75
C LEU A 121 -6.64 -5.89 -1.68
N LYS A 122 -7.27 -6.98 -1.24
CA LYS A 122 -8.37 -7.63 -1.98
C LYS A 122 -9.62 -6.74 -2.11
N ASN A 123 -9.85 -5.85 -1.14
CA ASN A 123 -11.04 -5.02 -1.08
C ASN A 123 -10.90 -3.68 -1.84
N GLN A 124 -9.69 -3.28 -2.24
CA GLN A 124 -9.46 -2.09 -3.06
C GLN A 124 -9.85 -2.34 -4.53
N LYS A 125 -11.16 -2.37 -4.85
CA LYS A 125 -11.70 -2.48 -6.22
C LYS A 125 -11.31 -1.31 -7.11
#